data_AF-A0A9P5UD98-F1
#
_entry.id   AF-A0A9P5UD98-F1
#
_cell.length_a   1.000
_cell.length_b   1.000
_cell.length_c   1.000
_cell.angle_alpha   90.00
_cell.angle_beta   90.00
_cell.angle_gamma   90.00
#
_symmetry.space_group_name_H-M   'P 1'
#
loop_
_entity.id
_entity.type
_entity.pdbx_description
1 polymer ?
#
loop_
_entity_poly.entity_id
_entity_poly.type
_entity_poly.pdbx_seq_one_letter_code
_entity_poly.pdbx_strand_id
1 'polypeptide(L)'
;MTSDSDSEEYDSDEYPELFPNLDALSSLVSSSLNQQLTKPWTRLTRGLSHEIWVSQSDSGLQLVARLSRIEEDPRKLLSEVSTMDYVKRHTTILVPTVYLLEINHNNQVGMQYMIMERMPGVHLYKLWDELSLNHQISLIGDIANVLIQLASLEFPKIGMLDEEFNVRSFYALRKFSVAEPTEKPADHALFDDSQGPFSSTVEYLQAFIQRIRFYPGLPSAVSSALDEVHAIIRKYCHTHAQDSFLSPPFRLIHGDFDGQNILISRPTDKNPPCITAVIDWENSYVGPLYFLYEYPIFIQDMSWSREYYSRNAILRRHFAERLNVIDWFPRDKCSTLNTFRDVFILSGEY
;
A
#
# COMPACT_ATOMS: atom_id res chain seq x y z
N MET A 1 23.77 -46.95 22.20
CA MET A 1 22.59 -46.14 22.54
C MET A 1 23.10 -44.74 22.85
N THR A 2 23.30 -43.95 21.81
CA THR A 2 23.61 -42.53 21.86
C THR A 2 22.40 -41.86 21.25
N SER A 3 21.58 -41.24 22.09
CA SER A 3 20.44 -40.45 21.66
C SER A 3 20.96 -39.08 21.25
N ASP A 4 21.19 -38.89 19.95
CA ASP A 4 21.22 -37.55 19.36
C ASP A 4 19.80 -37.00 19.44
N SER A 5 19.60 -36.03 20.32
CA SER A 5 18.43 -35.16 20.27
C SER A 5 18.78 -34.00 19.34
N ASP A 6 18.58 -34.22 18.04
CA ASP A 6 18.48 -33.14 17.07
C ASP A 6 17.29 -32.26 17.47
N SER A 7 17.60 -31.14 18.11
CA SER A 7 16.66 -30.04 18.27
C SER A 7 16.67 -29.30 16.94
N GLU A 8 15.76 -29.71 16.05
CA GLU A 8 15.32 -28.87 14.95
C GLU A 8 14.65 -27.64 15.56
N GLU A 9 15.47 -26.65 15.90
CA GLU A 9 15.03 -25.30 16.23
C GLU A 9 14.47 -24.71 14.94
N TYR A 10 13.17 -24.93 14.73
CA TYR A 10 12.40 -24.18 13.74
C TYR A 10 12.56 -22.71 14.10
N ASP A 11 13.43 -22.01 13.37
CA ASP A 11 13.55 -20.56 13.39
C ASP A 11 12.15 -20.03 13.10
N SER A 12 11.45 -19.57 14.14
CA SER A 12 10.08 -19.10 13.98
C SER A 12 10.14 -17.94 12.99
N ASP A 13 9.32 -17.96 11.93
CA ASP A 13 9.11 -16.86 10.98
C ASP A 13 8.58 -15.55 11.64
N GLU A 14 8.67 -15.47 12.96
CA GLU A 14 8.20 -14.44 13.83
C GLU A 14 9.34 -13.46 14.17
N TYR A 15 9.33 -12.30 13.50
CA TYR A 15 10.30 -11.22 13.73
C TYR A 15 10.51 -10.90 15.23
N PRO A 16 11.74 -10.52 15.66
CA PRO A 16 12.04 -10.21 17.06
C PRO A 16 11.09 -9.19 17.66
N GLU A 17 10.68 -9.38 18.91
CA GLU A 17 9.78 -8.47 19.60
C GLU A 17 10.42 -7.09 19.83
N LEU A 18 9.63 -6.02 19.67
CA LEU A 18 10.05 -4.68 20.09
C LEU A 18 9.83 -4.49 21.59
N PHE A 19 10.71 -3.73 22.25
CA PHE A 19 10.59 -3.38 23.67
C PHE A 19 10.34 -1.87 23.86
N PRO A 20 9.19 -1.34 23.41
CA PRO A 20 8.86 0.08 23.58
C PRO A 20 8.59 0.44 25.04
N ASN A 21 8.85 1.69 25.39
CA ASN A 21 8.39 2.24 26.67
C ASN A 21 6.89 2.55 26.61
N LEU A 22 6.06 1.54 26.91
CA LEU A 22 4.60 1.62 26.87
C LEU A 22 4.01 2.55 27.93
N ASP A 23 4.70 2.78 29.04
CA ASP A 23 4.27 3.73 30.08
C ASP A 23 4.41 5.17 29.59
N ALA A 24 5.53 5.49 28.92
CA ALA A 24 5.71 6.78 28.24
C ALA A 24 4.68 6.96 27.13
N LEU A 25 4.46 5.93 26.30
CA LEU A 25 3.44 5.95 25.25
C LEU A 25 2.05 6.25 25.80
N SER A 26 1.66 5.56 26.88
CA SER A 26 0.36 5.76 27.54
C SER A 26 0.21 7.19 28.08
N SER A 27 1.26 7.74 28.67
CA SER A 27 1.27 9.10 29.21
C SER A 27 1.13 10.15 28.09
N LEU A 28 1.86 9.98 26.98
CA LEU A 28 1.82 10.86 25.82
C LEU A 28 0.44 10.84 25.14
N VAL A 29 -0.10 9.64 24.90
CA VAL A 29 -1.44 9.47 24.31
C VAL A 29 -2.51 10.08 25.19
N SER A 30 -2.44 9.84 26.50
CA SER A 30 -3.45 10.38 27.44
C SER A 30 -3.43 11.90 27.49
N SER A 31 -2.23 12.49 27.48
CA SER A 31 -2.02 13.94 27.45
C SER A 31 -2.56 14.57 26.16
N SER A 32 -2.20 14.00 25.01
CA SER A 32 -2.60 14.52 23.69
C SER A 32 -4.11 14.43 23.45
N LEU A 33 -4.72 13.30 23.83
CA LEU A 33 -6.16 13.09 23.64
C LEU A 33 -7.01 13.72 24.75
N ASN A 34 -6.39 14.19 25.83
CA ASN A 34 -7.05 14.61 27.06
C ASN A 34 -8.04 13.55 27.58
N GLN A 35 -7.62 12.28 27.57
CA GLN A 35 -8.40 11.09 27.93
C GLN A 35 -7.51 10.08 28.63
N GLN A 36 -8.03 9.28 29.57
CA GLN A 36 -7.24 8.21 30.19
C GLN A 36 -7.38 6.91 29.39
N LEU A 37 -6.31 6.09 29.35
CA LEU A 37 -6.38 4.74 28.83
C LEU A 37 -7.02 3.81 29.86
N THR A 38 -8.09 3.10 29.48
CA THR A 38 -8.78 2.11 30.33
C THR A 38 -8.26 0.69 30.16
N LYS A 39 -7.47 0.45 29.11
CA LYS A 39 -6.80 -0.83 28.87
C LYS A 39 -5.31 -0.62 28.68
N PRO A 40 -4.45 -1.52 29.19
CA PRO A 40 -3.04 -1.49 28.83
C PRO A 40 -2.87 -1.72 27.33
N TRP A 41 -1.73 -1.30 26.77
CA TRP A 41 -1.36 -1.67 25.43
C TRP A 41 -1.18 -3.18 25.34
N THR A 42 -1.88 -3.81 24.38
CA THR A 42 -1.72 -5.22 24.06
C THR A 42 -1.30 -5.37 22.61
N ARG A 43 -0.27 -6.17 22.35
CA ARG A 43 0.16 -6.45 20.98
C ARG A 43 -0.94 -7.18 20.20
N LEU A 44 -1.19 -6.73 18.98
CA LEU A 44 -2.14 -7.32 18.05
C LEU A 44 -1.45 -8.19 17.02
N THR A 45 -0.39 -7.68 16.38
CA THR A 45 0.38 -8.40 15.35
C THR A 45 1.78 -7.82 15.19
N ARG A 46 2.66 -8.56 14.50
CA ARG A 46 3.99 -8.14 14.07
C ARG A 46 4.17 -8.44 12.59
N GLY A 47 4.79 -7.50 11.88
CA GLY A 47 5.25 -7.69 10.49
C GLY A 47 6.71 -7.29 10.33
N LEU A 48 7.18 -7.28 9.08
CA LEU A 48 8.55 -6.94 8.71
C LEU A 48 8.94 -5.50 9.11
N SER A 49 8.03 -4.53 8.90
CA SER A 49 8.33 -3.11 9.10
C SER A 49 7.79 -2.55 10.41
N HIS A 50 6.70 -3.10 10.94
CA HIS A 50 6.02 -2.53 12.11
C HIS A 50 5.53 -3.59 13.10
N GLU A 51 5.34 -3.15 14.34
CA GLU A 51 4.60 -3.88 15.37
C GLU A 51 3.34 -3.10 15.76
N ILE A 52 2.20 -3.80 15.82
CA ILE A 52 0.89 -3.19 16.03
C ILE A 52 0.40 -3.51 17.44
N TRP A 53 0.10 -2.47 18.20
CA TRP A 53 -0.45 -2.53 19.55
C TRP A 53 -1.83 -1.88 19.57
N VAL A 54 -2.70 -2.34 20.47
CA VAL A 54 -4.04 -1.78 20.65
C VAL A 54 -4.31 -1.41 22.10
N SER A 55 -5.09 -0.36 22.29
CA SER A 55 -5.58 0.08 23.58
C SER A 55 -6.97 0.72 23.41
N GLN A 56 -7.55 1.18 24.52
CA GLN A 56 -8.84 1.82 24.57
C GLN A 56 -8.82 2.95 25.60
N SER A 57 -9.43 4.09 25.28
CA SER A 57 -9.60 5.20 26.23
C SER A 57 -10.89 5.09 27.05
N ASP A 58 -11.04 5.96 28.05
CA ASP A 58 -12.22 6.09 28.90
C ASP A 58 -13.49 6.56 28.16
N SER A 59 -13.33 7.28 27.05
CA SER A 59 -14.44 7.64 26.15
C SER A 59 -14.93 6.46 25.30
N GLY A 60 -14.22 5.33 25.32
CA GLY A 60 -14.50 4.16 24.48
C GLY A 60 -13.76 4.14 23.14
N LEU A 61 -13.00 5.18 22.83
CA LEU A 61 -12.19 5.26 21.61
C LEU A 61 -11.21 4.08 21.53
N GLN A 62 -11.28 3.34 20.43
CA GLN A 62 -10.37 2.23 20.15
C GLN A 62 -9.12 2.76 19.45
N LEU A 63 -7.95 2.41 19.94
CA LEU A 63 -6.67 2.94 19.48
C LEU A 63 -5.78 1.83 18.91
N VAL A 64 -5.04 2.18 17.87
CA VAL A 64 -3.91 1.43 17.34
C VAL A 64 -2.65 2.28 17.54
N ALA A 65 -1.59 1.66 18.03
CA ALA A 65 -0.22 2.18 17.94
C ALA A 65 0.55 1.33 16.94
N ARG A 66 1.02 1.95 15.86
CA ARG A 66 1.95 1.36 14.91
C ARG A 66 3.36 1.81 15.26
N LEU A 67 4.22 0.89 15.65
CA LEU A 67 5.59 1.14 16.07
C LEU A 67 6.55 0.69 14.97
N SER A 68 7.44 1.57 14.54
CA SER A 68 8.42 1.25 13.49
C SER A 68 9.55 0.39 14.03
N ARG A 69 9.90 -0.68 13.31
CA ARG A 69 11.01 -1.57 13.66
C ARG A 69 12.37 -0.99 13.26
N ILE A 70 12.37 -0.17 12.24
CA ILE A 70 13.54 0.54 11.71
C ILE A 70 13.21 2.03 11.65
N GLU A 71 14.23 2.88 11.66
CA GLU A 71 14.04 4.31 11.43
C GLU A 71 13.60 4.54 9.97
N GLU A 72 12.36 4.98 9.82
CA GLU A 72 11.74 5.35 8.55
C GLU A 72 12.05 6.81 8.20
N ASP A 73 12.07 7.11 6.89
CA ASP A 73 12.20 8.49 6.43
C ASP A 73 10.97 9.31 6.88
N PRO A 74 11.15 10.44 7.60
CA PRO A 74 10.03 11.26 8.05
C PRO A 74 9.07 11.68 6.94
N ARG A 75 9.55 11.86 5.71
CA ARG A 75 8.72 12.22 4.55
C ARG A 75 7.73 11.11 4.19
N LYS A 76 8.10 9.84 4.37
CA LYS A 76 7.19 8.70 4.18
C LYS A 76 6.04 8.79 5.17
N LEU A 77 6.38 8.92 6.46
CA LEU A 77 5.42 8.98 7.55
C LEU A 77 4.47 10.18 7.39
N LEU A 78 5.00 11.36 7.09
CA LEU A 78 4.22 12.57 6.88
C LEU A 78 3.33 12.47 5.63
N SER A 79 3.84 11.91 4.52
CA SER A 79 3.04 11.70 3.32
C SER A 79 1.88 10.75 3.57
N GLU A 80 2.08 9.67 4.32
CA GLU A 80 1.01 8.72 4.64
C GLU A 80 -0.11 9.39 5.45
N VAL A 81 0.25 10.16 6.50
CA VAL A 81 -0.73 10.91 7.31
C VAL A 81 -1.48 11.92 6.43
N SER A 82 -0.75 12.63 5.58
CA SER A 82 -1.31 13.63 4.67
C SER A 82 -2.27 13.00 3.68
N THR A 83 -1.93 11.83 3.12
CA THR A 83 -2.83 11.10 2.22
C THR A 83 -4.11 10.69 2.92
N MET A 84 -4.04 10.11 4.14
CA MET A 84 -5.25 9.72 4.88
C MET A 84 -6.14 10.94 5.17
N ASP A 85 -5.57 12.06 5.61
CA ASP A 85 -6.33 13.28 5.86
C ASP A 85 -6.96 13.84 4.57
N TYR A 86 -6.24 13.82 3.45
CA TYR A 86 -6.77 14.22 2.15
C TYR A 86 -7.96 13.33 1.72
N VAL A 87 -7.81 12.00 1.78
CA VAL A 87 -8.88 11.06 1.43
C VAL A 87 -10.11 11.29 2.30
N LYS A 88 -9.92 11.47 3.61
CA LYS A 88 -11.00 11.70 4.57
C LYS A 88 -11.77 13.01 4.30
N ARG A 89 -11.08 14.06 3.84
CA ARG A 89 -11.69 15.37 3.55
C ARG A 89 -12.42 15.42 2.20
N HIS A 90 -11.99 14.61 1.23
CA HIS A 90 -12.43 14.72 -0.16
C HIS A 90 -13.28 13.54 -0.66
N THR A 91 -13.45 12.49 0.15
CA THR A 91 -14.23 11.30 -0.21
C THR A 91 -15.10 10.84 0.95
N THR A 92 -15.93 9.80 0.72
CA THR A 92 -16.62 9.09 1.79
C THR A 92 -15.89 7.80 2.19
N ILE A 93 -14.66 7.59 1.70
CA ILE A 93 -13.85 6.43 2.08
C ILE A 93 -13.46 6.58 3.54
N LEU A 94 -13.79 5.58 4.35
CA LEU A 94 -13.43 5.54 5.75
C LEU A 94 -11.97 5.11 5.90
N VAL A 95 -11.15 6.01 6.42
CA VAL A 95 -9.73 5.81 6.71
C VAL A 95 -9.44 6.13 8.18
N PRO A 96 -8.38 5.57 8.79
CA PRO A 96 -8.02 5.86 10.17
C PRO A 96 -7.78 7.35 10.42
N THR A 97 -8.30 7.85 11.54
CA THR A 97 -7.89 9.16 12.06
C THR A 97 -6.55 9.03 12.77
N VAL A 98 -5.52 9.77 12.34
CA VAL A 98 -4.25 9.85 13.05
C VAL A 98 -4.33 10.90 14.16
N TYR A 99 -3.98 10.49 15.38
CA TYR A 99 -4.01 11.33 16.57
C TYR A 99 -2.63 11.87 16.95
N LEU A 100 -1.60 11.03 16.81
CA LEU A 100 -0.22 11.37 17.08
C LEU A 100 0.68 10.72 16.06
N LEU A 101 1.73 11.44 15.68
CA LEU A 101 2.84 10.93 14.91
C LEU A 101 4.14 11.41 15.57
N GLU A 102 5.05 10.48 15.83
CA GLU A 102 6.42 10.76 16.23
C GLU A 102 7.38 10.24 15.16
N ILE A 103 8.10 11.18 14.54
CA ILE A 103 9.00 10.93 13.42
C ILE A 103 10.46 10.78 13.85
N ASN A 104 10.80 11.06 15.11
CA ASN A 104 12.17 10.93 15.61
C ASN A 104 12.31 9.63 16.39
N HIS A 105 13.34 8.84 16.10
CA HIS A 105 13.62 7.62 16.87
C HIS A 105 14.07 7.93 18.31
N ASN A 106 14.72 9.08 18.53
CA ASN A 106 15.21 9.52 19.84
C ASN A 106 14.12 10.22 20.66
N ASN A 107 13.08 9.49 21.04
CA ASN A 107 11.99 9.98 21.89
C ASN A 107 11.80 9.07 23.13
N GLN A 108 10.87 9.43 24.02
CA GLN A 108 10.65 8.73 25.29
C GLN A 108 10.16 7.28 25.15
N VAL A 109 9.54 6.94 24.01
CA VAL A 109 9.07 5.59 23.65
C VAL A 109 10.22 4.75 23.10
N GLY A 110 11.24 5.40 22.54
CA GLY A 110 12.46 4.80 22.02
C GLY A 110 12.41 4.38 20.55
N MET A 111 11.37 4.78 19.81
CA MET A 111 11.18 4.48 18.38
C MET A 111 10.12 5.40 17.77
N GLN A 112 10.10 5.51 16.43
CA GLN A 112 9.02 6.18 15.71
C GLN A 112 7.69 5.45 15.92
N TYR A 113 6.60 6.22 15.99
CA TYR A 113 5.27 5.64 16.16
C TYR A 113 4.16 6.51 15.58
N MET A 114 3.05 5.86 15.24
CA MET A 114 1.80 6.51 14.87
C MET A 114 0.67 5.98 15.74
N ILE A 115 -0.08 6.89 16.38
CA ILE A 115 -1.29 6.57 17.13
C ILE A 115 -2.49 6.97 16.29
N MET A 116 -3.37 6.02 16.04
CA MET A 116 -4.52 6.22 15.17
C MET A 116 -5.75 5.47 15.65
N GLU A 117 -6.88 5.82 15.05
CA GLU A 117 -8.15 5.15 15.24
C GLU A 117 -8.08 3.68 14.84
N ARG A 118 -8.54 2.79 15.72
CA ARG A 118 -8.73 1.39 15.39
C ARG A 118 -10.06 1.23 14.66
N MET A 119 -9.98 1.07 13.35
CA MET A 119 -11.15 0.91 12.50
C MET A 119 -11.93 -0.39 12.83
N PRO A 120 -13.27 -0.36 12.83
CA PRO A 120 -14.09 -1.54 13.08
C PRO A 120 -14.10 -2.47 11.86
N GLY A 121 -14.30 -3.77 12.10
CA GLY A 121 -14.48 -4.76 11.05
C GLY A 121 -13.52 -5.94 11.16
N VAL A 122 -13.53 -6.77 10.12
CA VAL A 122 -12.63 -7.92 9.93
C VAL A 122 -11.98 -7.76 8.56
N HIS A 123 -10.69 -8.09 8.44
CA HIS A 123 -9.99 -8.07 7.15
C HIS A 123 -10.72 -8.95 6.12
N LEU A 124 -10.90 -8.42 4.92
CA LEU A 124 -11.63 -9.06 3.81
C LEU A 124 -11.05 -10.43 3.49
N TYR A 125 -9.72 -10.56 3.42
CA TYR A 125 -9.06 -11.82 3.06
C TYR A 125 -9.43 -12.99 3.98
N LYS A 126 -9.77 -12.72 5.25
CA LYS A 126 -10.13 -13.77 6.22
C LYS A 126 -11.47 -14.43 5.93
N LEU A 127 -12.38 -13.71 5.28
CA LEU A 127 -13.74 -14.18 5.05
C LEU A 127 -14.05 -14.40 3.57
N TRP A 128 -13.23 -13.87 2.65
CA TRP A 128 -13.53 -13.80 1.23
C TRP A 128 -14.03 -15.11 0.62
N ASP A 129 -13.34 -16.22 0.89
CA ASP A 129 -13.68 -17.53 0.32
C ASP A 129 -14.88 -18.21 1.00
N GLU A 130 -15.25 -17.77 2.21
CA GLU A 130 -16.43 -18.24 2.93
C GLU A 130 -17.71 -17.49 2.53
N LEU A 131 -17.58 -16.34 1.85
CA LEU A 131 -18.70 -15.52 1.43
C LEU A 131 -19.48 -16.19 0.29
N SER A 132 -20.82 -16.06 0.35
CA SER A 132 -21.67 -16.39 -0.79
C SER A 132 -21.31 -15.51 -2.00
N LEU A 133 -21.57 -16.03 -3.21
CA LEU A 133 -21.33 -15.27 -4.44
C LEU A 133 -22.06 -13.91 -4.44
N ASN A 134 -23.27 -13.83 -3.88
CA ASN A 134 -24.02 -12.57 -3.78
C ASN A 134 -23.33 -11.56 -2.85
N HIS A 135 -22.76 -12.02 -1.74
CA HIS A 135 -21.97 -11.16 -0.85
C HIS A 135 -20.68 -10.69 -1.51
N GLN A 136 -19.99 -11.57 -2.24
CA GLN A 136 -18.81 -11.20 -3.02
C GLN A 136 -19.16 -10.16 -4.09
N ILE A 137 -20.24 -10.34 -4.84
CA ILE A 137 -20.73 -9.36 -5.83
C ILE A 137 -20.98 -8.00 -5.18
N SER A 138 -21.66 -7.97 -4.02
CA SER A 138 -21.91 -6.73 -3.27
C SER A 138 -20.62 -6.01 -2.92
N LEU A 139 -19.65 -6.73 -2.32
CA LEU A 139 -18.36 -6.15 -1.94
C LEU A 139 -17.53 -5.70 -3.14
N ILE A 140 -17.57 -6.41 -4.26
CA ILE A 140 -16.94 -5.95 -5.51
C ILE A 140 -17.54 -4.62 -5.97
N GLY A 141 -18.85 -4.44 -5.81
CA GLY A 141 -19.50 -3.16 -6.03
C GLY A 141 -18.96 -2.05 -5.12
N ASP A 142 -18.80 -2.32 -3.83
CA ASP A 142 -18.24 -1.37 -2.87
C ASP A 142 -16.77 -1.02 -3.18
N ILE A 143 -15.97 -2.03 -3.53
CA ILE A 143 -14.57 -1.86 -3.94
C ILE A 143 -14.47 -0.98 -5.20
N ALA A 144 -15.32 -1.22 -6.19
CA ALA A 144 -15.39 -0.37 -7.38
C ALA A 144 -15.74 1.08 -7.01
N ASN A 145 -16.67 1.30 -6.08
CA ASN A 145 -17.02 2.64 -5.60
C ASN A 145 -15.86 3.34 -4.87
N VAL A 146 -15.02 2.61 -4.13
CA VAL A 146 -13.80 3.16 -3.53
C VAL A 146 -12.84 3.64 -4.62
N LEU A 147 -12.59 2.80 -5.64
CA LEU A 147 -11.70 3.16 -6.74
C LEU A 147 -12.23 4.34 -7.57
N ILE A 148 -13.55 4.44 -7.78
CA ILE A 148 -14.18 5.58 -8.45
C ILE A 148 -13.93 6.88 -7.66
N GLN A 149 -14.03 6.85 -6.34
CA GLN A 149 -13.76 8.02 -5.50
C GLN A 149 -12.28 8.41 -5.52
N LEU A 150 -11.36 7.44 -5.48
CA LEU A 150 -9.94 7.72 -5.66
C LEU A 150 -9.64 8.29 -7.05
N ALA A 151 -10.35 7.81 -8.06
CA ALA A 151 -10.26 8.32 -9.42
C ALA A 151 -10.89 9.71 -9.59
N SER A 152 -11.67 10.22 -8.64
CA SER A 152 -12.14 11.61 -8.69
C SER A 152 -11.16 12.59 -8.06
N LEU A 153 -10.10 12.08 -7.39
CA LEU A 153 -9.03 12.90 -6.83
C LEU A 153 -7.99 13.17 -7.91
N GLU A 154 -7.97 14.39 -8.43
CA GLU A 154 -7.21 14.78 -9.61
C GLU A 154 -6.00 15.65 -9.28
N PHE A 155 -4.85 15.30 -9.84
CA PHE A 155 -3.58 15.98 -9.57
C PHE A 155 -2.80 16.29 -10.84
N PRO A 156 -2.02 17.38 -10.87
CA PRO A 156 -1.28 17.78 -12.07
C PRO A 156 0.03 17.01 -12.29
N LYS A 157 0.55 16.35 -11.26
CA LYS A 157 1.84 15.64 -11.28
C LYS A 157 1.76 14.29 -10.58
N ILE A 158 2.74 13.42 -10.85
CA ILE A 158 2.95 12.12 -10.20
C ILE A 158 3.96 12.31 -9.07
N GLY A 159 3.69 11.72 -7.90
CA GLY A 159 4.52 11.89 -6.71
C GLY A 159 3.78 11.54 -5.43
N MET A 160 4.21 12.10 -4.30
CA MET A 160 3.60 11.90 -2.99
C MET A 160 2.99 13.20 -2.48
N LEU A 161 2.05 13.14 -1.54
CA LEU A 161 1.47 14.34 -0.94
C LEU A 161 2.32 14.84 0.23
N ASP A 162 2.54 16.16 0.31
CA ASP A 162 3.02 16.80 1.53
C ASP A 162 1.86 17.19 2.47
N GLU A 163 2.20 17.79 3.61
CA GLU A 163 1.26 18.23 4.65
C GLU A 163 0.29 19.32 4.16
N GLU A 164 0.65 20.04 3.10
CA GLU A 164 -0.21 21.00 2.42
C GLU A 164 -0.93 20.42 1.18
N PHE A 165 -0.89 19.09 1.01
CA PHE A 165 -1.47 18.32 -0.10
C PHE A 165 -0.93 18.68 -1.49
N ASN A 166 0.28 19.21 -1.57
CA ASN A 166 1.00 19.39 -2.83
C ASN A 166 1.70 18.09 -3.23
N VAL A 167 1.77 17.84 -4.54
CA VAL A 167 2.53 16.70 -5.07
C VAL A 167 4.03 17.02 -5.05
N ARG A 168 4.79 16.22 -4.31
CA ARG A 168 6.25 16.25 -4.16
C ARG A 168 6.91 15.01 -4.74
N SER A 169 8.23 15.08 -4.89
CA SER A 169 9.08 13.96 -5.29
C SER A 169 8.90 12.78 -4.33
N PHE A 170 9.05 11.56 -4.84
CA PHE A 170 9.10 10.38 -3.98
C PHE A 170 10.31 10.45 -3.03
N TYR A 171 10.18 9.93 -1.80
CA TYR A 171 11.32 9.80 -0.89
C TYR A 171 12.22 8.63 -1.33
N ALA A 172 11.61 7.57 -1.84
CA ALA A 172 12.23 6.45 -2.50
C ALA A 172 11.21 5.76 -3.41
N LEU A 173 11.53 5.62 -4.69
CA LEU A 173 10.90 4.58 -5.51
C LEU A 173 11.31 3.21 -4.94
N ARG A 174 10.35 2.26 -4.82
CA ARG A 174 10.58 0.92 -4.22
C ARG A 174 11.90 0.31 -4.69
N LYS A 175 12.69 -0.24 -3.76
CA LYS A 175 14.02 -0.77 -4.06
C LYS A 175 13.88 -1.99 -4.98
N PHE A 176 14.56 -1.94 -6.12
CA PHE A 176 14.82 -3.10 -6.95
C PHE A 176 16.05 -3.83 -6.38
N SER A 177 15.93 -5.08 -5.95
CA SER A 177 17.11 -5.88 -5.63
C SER A 177 17.58 -6.60 -6.88
N VAL A 178 18.77 -6.26 -7.37
CA VAL A 178 19.46 -7.02 -8.43
C VAL A 178 20.53 -7.94 -7.80
N ALA A 179 20.72 -7.90 -6.48
CA ALA A 179 21.75 -8.65 -5.76
C ALA A 179 21.16 -9.78 -4.90
N GLU A 180 21.94 -10.84 -4.71
CA GLU A 180 21.68 -11.90 -3.73
C GLU A 180 21.62 -11.32 -2.29
N PRO A 181 20.92 -11.97 -1.34
CA PRO A 181 20.56 -11.41 -0.03
C PRO A 181 21.72 -11.14 0.95
N THR A 182 22.98 -11.21 0.51
CA THR A 182 24.14 -11.36 1.38
C THR A 182 24.83 -10.05 1.79
N GLU A 183 24.45 -8.91 1.22
CA GLU A 183 25.03 -7.61 1.60
C GLU A 183 24.01 -6.71 2.28
N LYS A 184 24.35 -6.28 3.51
CA LYS A 184 23.59 -5.24 4.23
C LYS A 184 23.41 -4.04 3.30
N PRO A 185 22.18 -3.55 3.09
CA PRO A 185 21.95 -2.41 2.21
C PRO A 185 22.74 -1.20 2.73
N ALA A 186 23.51 -0.55 1.87
CA ALA A 186 24.23 0.66 2.21
C ALA A 186 23.25 1.72 2.75
N ASP A 187 23.57 2.26 3.93
CA ASP A 187 22.72 3.09 4.80
C ASP A 187 22.36 4.48 4.26
N HIS A 188 22.63 4.79 3.01
CA HIS A 188 22.32 6.10 2.46
C HIS A 188 21.67 5.95 1.09
N ALA A 189 20.34 5.92 1.07
CA ALA A 189 19.59 6.38 -0.09
C ALA A 189 19.95 7.87 -0.26
N LEU A 190 21.03 8.13 -0.99
CA LEU A 190 21.41 9.46 -1.41
C LEU A 190 20.17 10.11 -2.05
N PHE A 191 19.87 11.32 -1.62
CA PHE A 191 18.86 12.18 -2.24
C PHE A 191 19.06 12.12 -3.75
N ASP A 192 18.06 11.59 -4.43
CA ASP A 192 18.00 11.62 -5.87
C ASP A 192 16.84 12.54 -6.25
N ASP A 193 17.18 13.79 -6.53
CA ASP A 193 16.25 14.80 -7.06
C ASP A 193 15.61 14.33 -8.40
N SER A 194 16.04 13.20 -8.97
CA SER A 194 15.40 12.57 -10.14
C SER A 194 14.09 11.84 -9.82
N GLN A 195 13.67 11.77 -8.55
CA GLN A 195 12.44 11.05 -8.14
C GLN A 195 11.15 11.88 -8.26
N GLY A 196 11.10 12.80 -9.22
CA GLY A 196 9.92 13.60 -9.52
C GLY A 196 9.88 14.93 -8.74
N PRO A 197 8.69 15.53 -8.53
CA PRO A 197 7.40 15.06 -9.02
C PRO A 197 7.37 15.09 -10.56
N PHE A 198 6.81 14.07 -11.19
CA PHE A 198 6.85 13.91 -12.64
C PHE A 198 5.64 14.59 -13.30
N SER A 199 5.85 15.22 -14.45
CA SER A 199 4.76 15.89 -15.18
C SER A 199 4.13 14.99 -16.25
N SER A 200 4.71 13.81 -16.49
CA SER A 200 4.20 12.83 -17.45
C SER A 200 4.46 11.39 -17.00
N THR A 201 3.62 10.46 -17.47
CA THR A 201 3.81 9.03 -17.21
C THR A 201 5.12 8.50 -17.78
N VAL A 202 5.58 9.03 -18.93
CA VAL A 202 6.85 8.58 -19.53
C VAL A 202 8.04 8.92 -18.64
N GLU A 203 8.09 10.13 -18.07
CA GLU A 203 9.14 10.53 -17.12
C GLU A 203 9.12 9.63 -15.87
N TYR A 204 7.94 9.37 -15.32
CA TYR A 204 7.75 8.49 -14.17
C TYR A 204 8.26 7.07 -14.42
N LEU A 205 7.84 6.44 -15.52
CA LEU A 205 8.28 5.07 -15.84
C LEU A 205 9.77 5.01 -16.17
N GLN A 206 10.31 6.03 -16.85
CA GLN A 206 11.74 6.11 -17.15
C GLN A 206 12.61 6.24 -15.90
N ALA A 207 12.11 6.86 -14.82
CA ALA A 207 12.84 6.98 -13.56
C ALA A 207 13.19 5.62 -12.94
N PHE A 208 12.30 4.61 -13.03
CA PHE A 208 12.60 3.25 -12.58
C PHE A 208 13.72 2.60 -13.39
N ILE A 209 13.72 2.80 -14.72
CA ILE A 209 14.77 2.26 -15.61
C ILE A 209 16.12 2.91 -15.27
N GLN A 210 16.15 4.23 -15.12
CA GLN A 210 17.38 4.97 -14.80
C GLN A 210 17.97 4.52 -13.47
N ARG A 211 17.13 4.33 -12.45
CA ARG A 211 17.57 3.85 -11.13
C ARG A 211 18.31 2.51 -11.22
N ILE A 212 17.79 1.55 -11.98
CA ILE A 212 18.45 0.25 -12.16
C ILE A 212 19.76 0.41 -12.95
N ARG A 213 19.78 1.30 -13.94
CA ARG A 213 20.96 1.56 -14.77
C ARG A 213 22.18 2.00 -13.95
N PHE A 214 21.97 2.73 -12.87
CA PHE A 214 23.02 3.21 -11.97
C PHE A 214 23.38 2.23 -10.85
N TYR A 215 22.80 1.03 -10.83
CA TYR A 215 23.15 0.01 -9.84
C TYR A 215 24.61 -0.47 -10.04
N PRO A 216 25.46 -0.43 -8.98
CA PRO A 216 26.84 -0.88 -9.09
C PRO A 216 26.93 -2.35 -9.52
N GLY A 217 27.82 -2.65 -10.47
CA GLY A 217 28.06 -4.03 -10.93
C GLY A 217 27.02 -4.58 -11.91
N LEU A 218 26.15 -3.73 -12.48
CA LEU A 218 25.14 -4.16 -13.45
C LEU A 218 25.77 -4.85 -14.68
N PRO A 219 25.40 -6.10 -15.03
CA PRO A 219 25.93 -6.79 -16.21
C PRO A 219 25.60 -6.06 -17.52
N SER A 220 26.50 -6.10 -18.50
CA SER A 220 26.32 -5.42 -19.81
C SER A 220 25.08 -5.90 -20.58
N ALA A 221 24.73 -7.18 -20.46
CA ALA A 221 23.51 -7.74 -21.03
C ALA A 221 22.24 -7.10 -20.44
N VAL A 222 22.23 -6.86 -19.13
CA VAL A 222 21.10 -6.18 -18.45
C VAL A 222 21.02 -4.72 -18.89
N SER A 223 22.16 -4.03 -18.98
CA SER A 223 22.21 -2.65 -19.50
C SER A 223 21.63 -2.53 -20.91
N SER A 224 21.95 -3.47 -21.81
CA SER A 224 21.42 -3.49 -23.18
C SER A 224 19.90 -3.74 -23.19
N ALA A 225 19.41 -4.66 -22.36
CA ALA A 225 17.97 -4.91 -22.21
C ALA A 225 17.23 -3.67 -21.67
N LEU A 226 17.82 -2.91 -20.74
CA LEU A 226 17.23 -1.67 -20.24
C LEU A 226 17.09 -0.61 -21.34
N ASP A 227 18.01 -0.53 -22.30
CA ASP A 227 17.90 0.38 -23.44
C ASP A 227 16.72 0.01 -24.36
N GLU A 228 16.49 -1.28 -24.58
CA GLU A 228 15.32 -1.77 -25.33
C GLU A 228 14.01 -1.45 -24.60
N VAL A 229 13.93 -1.75 -23.30
CA VAL A 229 12.76 -1.43 -22.46
C VAL A 229 12.48 0.07 -22.48
N HIS A 230 13.52 0.89 -22.36
CA HIS A 230 13.41 2.34 -22.42
C HIS A 230 12.82 2.83 -23.76
N ALA A 231 13.24 2.24 -24.88
CA ALA A 231 12.69 2.56 -26.20
C ALA A 231 11.21 2.12 -26.33
N ILE A 232 10.86 0.94 -25.82
CA ILE A 232 9.47 0.42 -25.81
C ILE A 232 8.55 1.34 -25.01
N ILE A 233 8.93 1.69 -23.77
CA ILE A 233 8.12 2.55 -22.90
C ILE A 233 7.94 3.94 -23.51
N ARG A 234 9.00 4.54 -24.04
CA ARG A 234 8.92 5.84 -24.71
C ARG A 234 7.97 5.81 -25.91
N LYS A 235 8.10 4.79 -26.77
CA LYS A 235 7.23 4.64 -27.95
C LYS A 235 5.77 4.44 -27.54
N TYR A 236 5.53 3.61 -26.54
CA TYR A 236 4.18 3.35 -26.01
C TYR A 236 3.56 4.63 -25.46
N CYS A 237 4.23 5.33 -24.55
CA CYS A 237 3.71 6.57 -23.96
C CYS A 237 3.51 7.66 -25.02
N HIS A 238 4.38 7.75 -26.03
CA HIS A 238 4.21 8.70 -27.14
C HIS A 238 2.96 8.39 -27.99
N THR A 239 2.73 7.10 -28.28
CA THR A 239 1.55 6.64 -29.05
C THR A 239 0.25 6.92 -28.30
N HIS A 240 0.28 6.85 -26.97
CA HIS A 240 -0.87 7.02 -26.07
C HIS A 240 -0.88 8.39 -25.36
N ALA A 241 -0.16 9.38 -25.86
CA ALA A 241 0.01 10.68 -25.18
C ALA A 241 -1.29 11.49 -25.04
N GLN A 242 -2.31 11.18 -25.84
CA GLN A 242 -3.63 11.83 -25.75
C GLN A 242 -4.64 11.03 -24.93
N ASP A 243 -4.27 9.82 -24.49
CA ASP A 243 -5.19 8.98 -23.74
C ASP A 243 -5.20 9.36 -22.26
N SER A 244 -6.40 9.58 -21.72
CA SER A 244 -6.60 10.05 -20.35
C SER A 244 -6.09 9.08 -19.28
N PHE A 245 -5.82 7.81 -19.63
CA PHE A 245 -5.32 6.84 -18.68
C PHE A 245 -3.81 6.98 -18.37
N LEU A 246 -3.03 7.67 -19.22
CA LEU A 246 -1.61 7.98 -19.00
C LEU A 246 -1.31 9.47 -18.88
N SER A 247 -2.24 10.32 -19.32
CA SER A 247 -2.04 11.76 -19.29
C SER A 247 -2.67 12.38 -18.04
N PRO A 248 -2.18 13.55 -17.60
CA PRO A 248 -2.82 14.27 -16.50
C PRO A 248 -4.28 14.61 -16.83
N PRO A 249 -5.16 14.78 -15.82
CA PRO A 249 -4.83 14.69 -14.40
C PRO A 249 -4.47 13.27 -13.96
N PHE A 250 -3.59 13.15 -12.97
CA PHE A 250 -3.21 11.89 -12.30
C PHE A 250 -4.14 11.62 -11.11
N ARG A 251 -4.12 10.39 -10.57
CA ARG A 251 -5.03 9.94 -9.51
C ARG A 251 -4.31 9.51 -8.26
N LEU A 252 -4.99 9.59 -7.13
CA LEU A 252 -4.51 8.96 -5.90
C LEU A 252 -4.61 7.44 -6.00
N ILE A 253 -3.54 6.74 -5.65
CA ILE A 253 -3.39 5.30 -5.66
C ILE A 253 -3.02 4.86 -4.24
N HIS A 254 -3.69 3.82 -3.72
CA HIS A 254 -3.43 3.29 -2.38
C HIS A 254 -2.02 2.67 -2.24
N GLY A 255 -1.49 2.09 -3.32
CA GLY A 255 -0.17 1.46 -3.35
C GLY A 255 -0.18 -0.02 -3.00
N ASP A 256 -1.00 -0.42 -2.02
CA ASP A 256 -1.21 -1.83 -1.64
C ASP A 256 -2.71 -2.14 -1.42
N PHE A 257 -3.51 -2.05 -2.49
CA PHE A 257 -4.97 -2.20 -2.39
C PHE A 257 -5.40 -3.67 -2.41
N ASP A 258 -5.18 -4.35 -1.29
CA ASP A 258 -5.44 -5.79 -1.12
C ASP A 258 -6.52 -6.08 -0.06
N GLY A 259 -7.05 -7.31 -0.03
CA GLY A 259 -7.99 -7.79 0.98
C GLY A 259 -7.44 -7.78 2.41
N GLN A 260 -6.13 -7.69 2.62
CA GLN A 260 -5.53 -7.42 3.94
C GLN A 260 -5.77 -5.98 4.41
N ASN A 261 -5.89 -5.02 3.49
CA ASN A 261 -6.03 -3.59 3.78
C ASN A 261 -7.48 -3.08 3.67
N ILE A 262 -8.43 -4.00 3.41
CA ILE A 262 -9.86 -3.72 3.38
C ILE A 262 -10.53 -4.39 4.57
N LEU A 263 -11.19 -3.60 5.42
CA LEU A 263 -12.02 -4.10 6.51
C LEU A 263 -13.48 -4.17 6.07
N ILE A 264 -14.17 -5.24 6.47
CA ILE A 264 -15.59 -5.44 6.23
C ILE A 264 -16.37 -5.68 7.51
N SER A 265 -17.65 -5.33 7.50
CA SER A 265 -18.60 -5.76 8.53
C SER A 265 -18.75 -7.28 8.50
N ARG A 266 -18.95 -7.92 9.66
CA ARG A 266 -19.24 -9.36 9.69
C ARG A 266 -20.55 -9.64 8.95
N PRO A 267 -20.57 -10.59 7.99
CA PRO A 267 -21.77 -10.92 7.24
C PRO A 267 -22.84 -11.50 8.17
N THR A 268 -24.10 -11.24 7.87
CA THR A 268 -25.25 -11.86 8.54
C THR A 268 -26.24 -12.34 7.49
N ASP A 269 -27.12 -13.30 7.82
CA ASP A 269 -28.13 -13.81 6.89
C ASP A 269 -29.07 -12.72 6.34
N LYS A 270 -29.18 -11.59 7.04
CA LYS A 270 -30.11 -10.49 6.70
C LYS A 270 -29.44 -9.33 5.96
N ASN A 271 -28.14 -9.14 6.13
CA ASN A 271 -27.43 -7.99 5.58
C ASN A 271 -26.13 -8.42 4.90
N PRO A 272 -25.90 -8.04 3.64
CA PRO A 272 -24.62 -8.27 2.99
C PRO A 272 -23.52 -7.51 3.74
N PRO A 273 -22.28 -8.04 3.75
CA PRO A 273 -21.16 -7.31 4.30
C PRO A 273 -20.89 -6.05 3.47
N CYS A 274 -20.49 -4.97 4.13
CA CYS A 274 -20.01 -3.73 3.49
C CYS A 274 -18.58 -3.41 3.95
N ILE A 275 -17.89 -2.59 3.16
CA ILE A 275 -16.58 -2.04 3.56
C ILE A 275 -16.77 -1.08 4.74
N THR A 276 -16.02 -1.30 5.81
CA THR A 276 -16.01 -0.45 7.00
C THR A 276 -14.79 0.45 7.08
N ALA A 277 -13.68 0.08 6.43
CA ALA A 277 -12.51 0.93 6.28
C ALA A 277 -11.55 0.44 5.19
N VAL A 278 -10.74 1.36 4.69
CA VAL A 278 -9.51 1.09 3.95
C VAL A 278 -8.34 1.61 4.79
N ILE A 279 -7.40 0.72 5.10
CA ILE A 279 -6.29 0.97 6.03
C ILE A 279 -4.93 0.78 5.33
N ASP A 280 -3.87 1.19 6.01
CA ASP A 280 -2.48 1.00 5.55
C ASP A 280 -2.12 1.75 4.26
N TRP A 281 -2.00 3.08 4.39
CA TRP A 281 -1.74 4.00 3.27
C TRP A 281 -0.26 4.29 3.06
N GLU A 282 0.64 3.51 3.66
CA GLU A 282 2.09 3.78 3.69
C GLU A 282 2.75 3.82 2.30
N ASN A 283 2.17 3.10 1.32
CA ASN A 283 2.66 2.99 -0.05
C ASN A 283 1.86 3.86 -1.02
N SER A 284 0.98 4.74 -0.50
CA SER A 284 0.11 5.58 -1.32
C SER A 284 0.87 6.65 -2.08
N TYR A 285 0.38 6.96 -3.28
CA TYR A 285 0.99 7.97 -4.14
C TYR A 285 0.01 8.47 -5.19
N VAL A 286 0.36 9.57 -5.84
CA VAL A 286 -0.33 10.08 -7.02
C VAL A 286 0.33 9.48 -8.26
N GLY A 287 -0.46 8.84 -9.13
CA GLY A 287 0.06 8.17 -10.33
C GLY A 287 -0.92 8.13 -11.51
N PRO A 288 -0.49 7.54 -12.63
CA PRO A 288 -1.31 7.33 -13.82
C PRO A 288 -2.61 6.59 -13.49
N LEU A 289 -3.73 7.07 -14.06
CA LEU A 289 -5.05 6.45 -13.87
C LEU A 289 -5.04 4.95 -14.24
N TYR A 290 -4.21 4.55 -15.20
CA TYR A 290 -3.99 3.15 -15.56
C TYR A 290 -3.72 2.23 -14.36
N PHE A 291 -2.90 2.66 -13.40
CA PHE A 291 -2.52 1.83 -12.24
C PHE A 291 -3.56 1.79 -11.13
N LEU A 292 -4.62 2.61 -11.21
CA LEU A 292 -5.69 2.61 -10.22
C LEU A 292 -6.70 1.47 -10.47
N TYR A 293 -7.04 1.21 -11.73
CA TYR A 293 -8.07 0.23 -12.11
C TYR A 293 -7.50 -1.15 -12.43
N GLU A 294 -6.86 -1.70 -11.41
CA GLU A 294 -6.40 -3.08 -11.39
C GLU A 294 -7.53 -4.00 -10.92
N TYR A 295 -7.54 -5.25 -11.38
CA TYR A 295 -8.41 -6.23 -10.73
C TYR A 295 -7.82 -6.52 -9.35
N PRO A 296 -8.60 -6.48 -8.26
CA PRO A 296 -8.14 -6.97 -6.97
C PRO A 296 -7.58 -8.39 -7.11
N ILE A 297 -6.46 -8.69 -6.44
CA ILE A 297 -5.74 -9.96 -6.63
C ILE A 297 -6.64 -11.18 -6.40
N PHE A 298 -7.56 -11.10 -5.44
CA PHE A 298 -8.50 -12.16 -5.08
C PHE A 298 -9.64 -12.39 -6.10
N ILE A 299 -9.69 -11.62 -7.19
CA ILE A 299 -10.53 -11.91 -8.38
C ILE A 299 -9.72 -12.07 -9.67
N GLN A 300 -8.38 -12.18 -9.57
CA GLN A 300 -7.53 -12.55 -10.70
C GLN A 300 -7.47 -14.08 -10.85
N ASP A 301 -7.27 -14.54 -12.09
CA ASP A 301 -7.12 -15.96 -12.38
C ASP A 301 -5.64 -16.34 -12.24
N MET A 302 -5.31 -17.14 -11.21
CA MET A 302 -3.97 -17.65 -10.99
C MET A 302 -3.88 -19.12 -11.39
N SER A 303 -2.76 -19.53 -11.98
CA SER A 303 -2.61 -20.87 -12.57
C SER A 303 -2.77 -22.02 -11.56
N TRP A 304 -2.56 -21.74 -10.27
CA TRP A 304 -2.66 -22.66 -9.14
C TRP A 304 -4.02 -22.64 -8.41
N SER A 305 -4.98 -21.80 -8.82
CA SER A 305 -6.30 -21.70 -8.18
C SER A 305 -7.45 -21.70 -9.20
N ARG A 306 -7.40 -22.69 -10.10
CA ARG A 306 -8.29 -22.81 -11.26
C ARG A 306 -9.77 -23.02 -10.89
N GLU A 307 -10.01 -23.57 -9.70
CA GLU A 307 -11.33 -23.76 -9.12
C GLU A 307 -12.12 -22.44 -8.98
N TYR A 308 -11.44 -21.29 -8.91
CA TYR A 308 -12.09 -19.99 -8.78
C TYR A 308 -12.37 -19.30 -10.12
N TYR A 309 -11.94 -19.83 -11.27
CA TYR A 309 -12.01 -19.11 -12.55
C TYR A 309 -13.45 -18.73 -12.96
N SER A 310 -14.41 -19.63 -12.75
CA SER A 310 -15.82 -19.37 -13.08
C SER A 310 -16.41 -18.27 -12.20
N ARG A 311 -16.13 -18.33 -10.89
CA ARG A 311 -16.49 -17.30 -9.90
C ARG A 311 -15.84 -15.95 -10.24
N ASN A 312 -14.54 -15.95 -10.49
CA ASN A 312 -13.76 -14.76 -10.83
C ASN A 312 -14.19 -14.14 -12.15
N ALA A 313 -14.63 -14.93 -13.14
CA ALA A 313 -15.19 -14.39 -14.37
C ALA A 313 -16.48 -13.58 -14.12
N ILE A 314 -17.37 -14.07 -13.24
CA ILE A 314 -18.59 -13.34 -12.85
C ILE A 314 -18.23 -12.06 -12.10
N LEU A 315 -17.32 -12.15 -11.12
CA LEU A 315 -16.93 -11.01 -10.29
C LEU A 315 -16.19 -9.93 -11.09
N ARG A 316 -15.24 -10.30 -11.97
CA ARG A 316 -14.54 -9.35 -12.84
C ARG A 316 -15.48 -8.67 -13.81
N ARG A 317 -16.45 -9.40 -14.37
CA ARG A 317 -17.51 -8.80 -15.19
C ARG A 317 -18.28 -7.75 -14.40
N HIS A 318 -18.74 -8.08 -13.19
CA HIS A 318 -19.45 -7.12 -12.34
C HIS A 318 -18.59 -5.90 -11.98
N PHE A 319 -17.33 -6.12 -11.61
CA PHE A 319 -16.36 -5.06 -11.32
C PHE A 319 -16.20 -4.12 -12.52
N ALA A 320 -15.97 -4.67 -13.71
CA ALA A 320 -15.84 -3.88 -14.94
C ALA A 320 -17.13 -3.11 -15.25
N GLU A 321 -18.31 -3.73 -15.13
CA GLU A 321 -19.61 -3.06 -15.34
C GLU A 321 -19.80 -1.88 -14.35
N ARG A 322 -19.34 -2.02 -13.11
CA ARG A 322 -19.40 -0.95 -12.09
C ARG A 322 -18.44 0.20 -12.39
N LEU A 323 -17.24 -0.09 -12.89
CA LEU A 323 -16.27 0.93 -13.29
C LEU A 323 -16.64 1.62 -14.62
N ASN A 324 -17.24 0.88 -15.55
CA ASN A 324 -17.62 1.32 -16.91
C ASN A 324 -18.82 2.29 -16.94
N VAL A 325 -19.18 2.86 -15.78
CA VAL A 325 -19.93 4.12 -15.71
C VAL A 325 -19.04 5.30 -16.14
N ILE A 326 -17.74 5.06 -16.36
CA ILE A 326 -16.77 6.09 -16.72
C ILE A 326 -15.89 5.62 -17.88
N ASP A 327 -15.93 6.33 -19.02
CA ASP A 327 -15.28 6.02 -20.31
C ASP A 327 -13.73 6.11 -20.31
N TRP A 328 -13.06 5.77 -19.19
CA TRP A 328 -11.64 6.09 -18.98
C TRP A 328 -10.64 5.00 -19.39
N PHE A 329 -11.08 3.83 -19.84
CA PHE A 329 -10.21 2.67 -20.05
C PHE A 329 -9.93 2.41 -21.55
N PRO A 330 -8.69 2.05 -21.95
CA PRO A 330 -8.49 1.35 -23.21
C PRO A 330 -9.21 0.00 -23.09
N ARG A 331 -10.05 -0.40 -24.05
CA ARG A 331 -10.98 -1.56 -23.91
C ARG A 331 -10.34 -2.87 -23.45
N ASP A 332 -9.00 -3.00 -23.52
CA ASP A 332 -8.21 -4.14 -23.08
C ASP A 332 -7.03 -3.71 -22.18
N LYS A 333 -6.65 -4.58 -21.22
CA LYS A 333 -5.43 -4.40 -20.40
C LYS A 333 -4.18 -4.35 -21.29
N CYS A 334 -3.23 -3.49 -20.95
CA CYS A 334 -1.98 -3.33 -21.70
C CYS A 334 -0.89 -4.29 -21.20
N SER A 335 -0.50 -5.26 -22.03
CA SER A 335 0.61 -6.18 -21.69
C SER A 335 1.92 -5.42 -21.45
N THR A 336 2.22 -4.37 -22.22
CA THR A 336 3.44 -3.57 -22.06
C THR A 336 3.52 -2.93 -20.66
N LEU A 337 2.46 -2.28 -20.21
CA LEU A 337 2.45 -1.62 -18.90
C LEU A 337 2.35 -2.61 -17.74
N ASN A 338 1.61 -3.70 -17.90
CA ASN A 338 1.52 -4.74 -16.87
C ASN A 338 2.88 -5.41 -16.67
N THR A 339 3.51 -5.89 -17.75
CA THR A 339 4.84 -6.49 -17.68
C THR A 339 5.86 -5.48 -17.13
N PHE A 340 5.78 -4.21 -17.52
CA PHE A 340 6.66 -3.20 -16.95
C PHE A 340 6.44 -3.04 -15.44
N ARG A 341 5.20 -2.92 -14.98
CA ARG A 341 4.89 -2.81 -13.55
C ARG A 341 5.37 -4.03 -12.77
N ASP A 342 5.05 -5.23 -13.25
CA ASP A 342 5.43 -6.48 -12.59
C ASP A 342 6.95 -6.59 -12.47
N VAL A 343 7.69 -6.23 -13.54
CA VAL A 343 9.14 -6.40 -13.63
C VAL A 343 9.94 -5.21 -13.11
N PHE A 344 9.40 -4.00 -12.99
CA PHE A 344 10.19 -2.81 -12.62
C PHE A 344 9.68 -2.10 -11.36
N ILE A 345 8.42 -2.34 -10.97
CA ILE A 345 7.76 -1.66 -9.86
C ILE A 345 7.47 -2.63 -8.72
N LEU A 346 7.05 -3.87 -9.02
CA LEU A 346 6.60 -4.85 -8.02
C LEU A 346 7.62 -5.95 -7.66
N SER A 347 8.51 -6.35 -8.57
CA SER A 347 9.42 -7.49 -8.40
C SER A 347 10.55 -7.34 -7.35
N GLY A 348 10.33 -6.52 -6.31
CA GLY A 348 11.11 -6.50 -5.08
C GLY A 348 10.41 -7.18 -3.88
N GLU A 349 9.29 -7.88 -4.10
CA GLU A 349 8.45 -8.46 -3.04
C GLU A 349 8.63 -9.97 -2.79
N TYR A 350 9.70 -10.62 -3.28
CA TYR A 350 9.97 -12.02 -3.00
C TYR A 350 11.41 -12.31 -2.60
#